data_AF-A0A838KXT3-F1
#
_entry.id   AF-A0A838KXT3-F1
#
_cell.length_a   1.000
_cell.length_b   1.000
_cell.length_c   1.000
_cell.angle_alpha   90.00
_cell.angle_beta   90.00
_cell.angle_gamma   90.00
#
_symmetry.space_group_name_H-M   'P 1'
#
loop_
_entity.id
_entity.type
_entity.pdbx_description
1 polymer ?
#
loop_
_entity_poly.entity_id
_entity_poly.type
_entity_poly.pdbx_seq_one_letter_code
_entity_poly.pdbx_strand_id
1 'polypeptide(L)'
;MEEIDLGQIPVVDNHCHGILRSQTFEDFASWRRAFTESSDPGMPRDHVTTTAYYRRLIHALADFFGCDPDEETVLAIRKERVSKRHTGELLRAANIEALLLDTGYPPPEEVLSEKELRELANCRTGPMPRLETLMECLLAEHDSLGEVKEALADALEDIRSQGYVALKSIVAYRTGLNVREWPEEDAEASFQEFRRDMREGQARLVHKPLLDTLLHTAFSEAARQEVPVQFHVGYGDADTDLLLGNPLHLR
;
A
#
# COMPACT_ATOMS: atom_id res chain seq x y z
N MET A 1 -20.55 33.23 -2.10
CA MET A 1 -20.73 31.76 -2.02
C MET A 1 -20.48 31.42 -0.57
N GLU A 2 -21.45 30.85 0.12
CA GLU A 2 -21.31 30.47 1.53
C GLU A 2 -20.29 29.32 1.60
N GLU A 3 -19.27 29.48 2.44
CA GLU A 3 -18.20 28.51 2.56
C GLU A 3 -18.71 27.29 3.34
N ILE A 4 -18.62 26.10 2.75
CA ILE A 4 -19.04 24.86 3.42
C ILE A 4 -17.84 24.33 4.21
N ASP A 5 -17.94 24.36 5.54
CA ASP A 5 -16.94 23.74 6.42
C ASP A 5 -17.20 22.23 6.55
N LEU A 6 -16.25 21.43 6.06
CA LEU A 6 -16.25 19.97 6.15
C LEU A 6 -15.27 19.44 7.21
N GLY A 7 -14.55 20.32 7.93
CA GLY A 7 -13.48 19.92 8.86
C GLY A 7 -13.96 19.07 10.04
N GLN A 8 -15.24 19.15 10.39
CA GLN A 8 -15.85 18.34 11.45
C GLN A 8 -16.25 16.94 10.98
N ILE A 9 -16.23 16.65 9.68
CA ILE A 9 -16.60 15.34 9.14
C ILE A 9 -15.40 14.40 9.31
N PRO A 10 -15.54 13.31 10.09
CA PRO A 10 -14.46 12.34 10.24
C PRO A 10 -14.15 11.63 8.92
N VAL A 11 -12.87 11.33 8.70
CA VAL A 11 -12.38 10.65 7.50
C VAL A 11 -12.18 9.17 7.79
N VAL A 12 -12.71 8.33 6.89
CA VAL A 12 -12.31 6.94 6.76
C VAL A 12 -11.29 6.86 5.63
N ASP A 13 -10.03 6.68 5.99
CA ASP A 13 -8.98 6.43 5.02
C ASP A 13 -9.07 4.97 4.57
N ASN A 14 -9.67 4.77 3.40
CA ASN A 14 -9.99 3.43 2.90
C ASN A 14 -8.79 2.71 2.26
N HIS A 15 -7.65 3.39 2.08
CA HIS A 15 -6.43 2.77 1.58
C HIS A 15 -5.20 3.55 2.05
N CYS A 16 -4.52 3.00 3.05
CA CYS A 16 -3.23 3.52 3.50
C CYS A 16 -2.28 2.37 3.85
N HIS A 17 -1.04 2.74 4.18
CA HIS A 17 0.02 1.79 4.56
C HIS A 17 0.32 1.88 6.05
N GLY A 18 1.04 0.87 6.54
CA GLY A 18 1.60 0.91 7.89
C GLY A 18 2.51 2.15 8.07
N ILE A 19 2.37 2.82 9.22
CA ILE A 19 3.20 3.98 9.55
C ILE A 19 4.51 3.50 10.15
N LEU A 20 5.64 3.87 9.54
CA LEU A 20 6.98 3.52 10.02
C LEU A 20 7.18 3.89 11.50
N ARG A 21 7.78 2.97 12.27
CA ARG A 21 8.13 3.16 13.69
C ARG A 21 9.10 4.33 13.87
N SER A 22 10.09 4.41 12.99
CA SER A 22 10.99 5.54 12.90
C SER A 22 10.35 6.61 12.03
N GLN A 23 10.22 7.82 12.59
CA GLN A 23 9.80 9.02 11.88
C GLN A 23 10.96 10.03 11.79
N THR A 24 12.18 9.54 11.97
CA THR A 24 13.41 10.33 11.89
C THR A 24 13.93 10.33 10.46
N PHE A 25 14.29 11.51 9.97
CA PHE A 25 14.90 11.73 8.67
C PHE A 25 16.29 12.34 8.88
N GLU A 26 17.29 11.88 8.13
CA GLU A 26 18.68 12.31 8.31
C GLU A 26 18.90 13.74 7.79
N ASP A 27 18.20 14.10 6.73
CA ASP A 27 18.32 15.34 5.99
C ASP A 27 17.02 15.72 5.27
N PHE A 28 17.02 16.84 4.55
CA PHE A 28 15.86 17.27 3.76
C PHE A 28 15.54 16.30 2.61
N ALA A 29 16.54 15.69 1.99
CA ALA A 29 16.32 14.80 0.85
C ALA A 29 15.59 13.50 1.26
N SER A 30 15.95 12.92 2.39
CA SER A 30 15.31 11.74 2.98
C SER A 30 13.87 12.04 3.42
N TRP A 31 13.58 13.22 3.97
CA TRP A 31 12.20 13.66 4.21
C TRP A 31 11.41 13.81 2.91
N ARG A 32 11.96 14.55 1.93
CA ARG A 32 11.30 14.81 0.65
C ARG A 32 11.05 13.54 -0.16
N ARG A 33 11.86 12.48 0.04
CA ARG A 33 11.65 11.17 -0.60
C ARG A 33 10.29 10.56 -0.26
N ALA A 34 9.73 10.83 0.92
CA ALA A 34 8.41 10.35 1.32
C ALA A 34 7.24 10.98 0.55
N PHE A 35 7.52 11.94 -0.35
CA PHE A 35 6.51 12.68 -1.11
C PHE A 35 6.71 12.58 -2.63
N THR A 36 7.37 11.52 -3.10
CA THR A 36 7.54 11.21 -4.52
C THR A 36 7.70 9.70 -4.75
N GLU A 37 7.02 9.17 -5.76
CA GLU A 37 7.18 7.78 -6.23
C GLU A 37 8.40 7.60 -7.16
N SER A 38 9.04 8.70 -7.56
CA SER A 38 10.22 8.62 -8.43
C SER A 38 11.41 8.03 -7.68
N SER A 39 12.13 7.10 -8.32
CA SER A 39 13.41 6.59 -7.85
C SER A 39 14.59 7.53 -8.13
N ASP A 40 14.40 8.57 -8.97
CA ASP A 40 15.45 9.52 -9.32
C ASP A 40 15.89 10.31 -8.06
N PRO A 41 17.19 10.35 -7.72
CA PRO A 41 17.70 11.13 -6.59
C PRO A 41 17.56 12.66 -6.75
N GLY A 42 17.42 13.17 -7.97
CA GLY A 42 17.14 14.56 -8.26
C GLY A 42 15.73 14.99 -7.88
N MET A 43 14.75 14.08 -7.91
CA MET A 43 13.37 14.42 -7.56
C MET A 43 13.20 14.96 -6.13
N PRO A 44 13.62 14.25 -5.06
CA PRO A 44 13.56 14.79 -3.70
C PRO A 44 14.51 15.97 -3.49
N ARG A 45 15.64 16.03 -4.23
CA ARG A 45 16.62 17.10 -4.07
C ARG A 45 16.11 18.44 -4.62
N ASP A 46 15.55 18.42 -5.84
CA ASP A 46 15.35 19.63 -6.64
C ASP A 46 13.87 19.93 -6.94
N HIS A 47 12.98 18.94 -6.87
CA HIS A 47 11.64 19.07 -7.46
C HIS A 47 10.48 18.95 -6.47
N VAL A 48 10.58 18.12 -5.42
CA VAL A 48 9.48 17.90 -4.46
C VAL A 48 8.95 19.21 -3.87
N THR A 49 9.83 20.15 -3.53
CA THR A 49 9.48 21.45 -2.96
C THR A 49 8.69 22.36 -3.90
N THR A 50 8.70 22.07 -5.20
CA THR A 50 7.94 22.81 -6.21
C THR A 50 6.52 22.28 -6.41
N THR A 51 6.23 21.07 -5.92
CA THR A 51 4.92 20.44 -6.08
C THR A 51 3.85 21.13 -5.24
N ALA A 52 2.62 21.21 -5.75
CA ALA A 52 1.51 21.82 -5.04
C ALA A 52 1.19 21.09 -3.73
N TYR A 53 1.28 19.75 -3.75
CA TYR A 53 1.05 18.91 -2.58
C TYR A 53 2.06 19.21 -1.46
N TYR A 54 3.36 19.23 -1.78
CA TYR A 54 4.38 19.49 -0.76
C TYR A 54 4.28 20.90 -0.17
N ARG A 55 4.00 21.91 -1.00
CA ARG A 55 3.76 23.28 -0.50
C ARG A 55 2.58 23.31 0.46
N ARG A 56 1.46 22.69 0.11
CA ARG A 56 0.29 22.58 0.99
C ARG A 56 0.63 21.86 2.30
N LEU A 57 1.41 20.79 2.24
CA LEU A 57 1.86 20.04 3.42
C LEU A 57 2.65 20.92 4.39
N ILE A 58 3.64 21.68 3.91
CA ILE A 58 4.43 22.59 4.76
C ILE A 58 3.52 23.61 5.43
N HIS A 59 2.60 24.23 4.69
CA HIS A 59 1.62 25.15 5.27
C HIS A 59 0.75 24.49 6.35
N ALA A 60 0.21 23.31 6.08
CA ALA A 60 -0.63 22.59 7.04
C ALA A 60 0.13 22.18 8.32
N LEU A 61 1.40 21.77 8.16
CA LEU A 61 2.25 21.47 9.31
C LEU A 61 2.63 22.73 10.09
N ALA A 62 2.90 23.84 9.41
CA ALA A 62 3.19 25.12 10.04
C ALA A 62 2.01 25.64 10.85
N ASP A 63 0.79 25.55 10.30
CA ASP A 63 -0.45 25.87 11.02
C ASP A 63 -0.63 24.98 12.26
N PHE A 64 -0.37 23.68 12.12
CA PHE A 64 -0.42 22.73 13.24
C PHE A 64 0.63 23.03 14.33
N PHE A 65 1.83 23.45 13.93
CA PHE A 65 2.91 23.79 14.86
C PHE A 65 2.81 25.22 15.42
N GLY A 66 2.03 26.10 14.79
CA GLY A 66 1.97 27.51 15.11
C GLY A 66 3.28 28.25 14.79
N CYS A 67 3.88 27.94 13.64
CA CYS A 67 5.15 28.54 13.19
C CYS A 67 5.03 29.13 11.78
N ASP A 68 6.12 29.76 11.30
CA ASP A 68 6.19 30.26 9.93
C ASP A 68 6.13 29.10 8.92
N PRO A 69 5.49 29.30 7.75
CA PRO A 69 5.27 28.25 6.74
C PRO A 69 6.49 28.03 5.83
N ASP A 70 7.67 27.89 6.43
CA ASP A 70 8.90 27.52 5.74
C ASP A 70 9.38 26.12 6.17
N GLU A 71 9.99 25.41 5.23
CA GLU A 71 10.40 24.01 5.42
C GLU A 71 11.44 23.85 6.53
N GLU A 72 12.37 24.79 6.67
CA GLU A 72 13.45 24.70 7.66
C GLU A 72 12.89 24.79 9.08
N THR A 73 12.02 25.77 9.34
CA THR A 73 11.35 25.96 10.63
C THR A 73 10.45 24.77 10.97
N VAL A 74 9.61 24.33 10.02
CA VAL A 74 8.70 23.19 10.22
C VAL A 74 9.48 21.92 10.58
N LEU A 75 10.58 21.64 9.88
CA LEU A 75 11.36 20.43 10.11
C LEU A 75 12.25 20.52 11.35
N ALA A 76 12.72 21.70 11.74
CA ALA A 76 13.39 21.90 13.02
C ALA A 76 12.47 21.55 14.20
N ILE A 77 11.24 22.07 14.20
CA ILE A 77 10.24 21.76 15.23
C ILE A 77 9.87 20.28 15.22
N ARG A 78 9.65 19.71 14.02
CA ARG A 78 9.34 18.28 13.89
C ARG A 78 10.46 17.40 14.47
N LYS A 79 11.73 17.72 14.20
CA LYS A 79 12.89 16.97 14.69
C LYS A 79 12.93 16.92 16.22
N GLU A 80 12.55 18.00 16.90
CA GLU A 80 12.46 18.05 18.37
C GLU A 80 11.28 17.25 18.94
N ARG A 81 10.19 17.11 18.17
CA ARG A 81 8.95 16.45 18.60
C ARG A 81 8.83 14.98 18.18
N VAL A 82 9.74 14.49 17.32
CA VAL A 82 9.71 13.12 16.76
C VAL A 82 9.50 12.09 17.87
N SER A 83 8.34 11.46 17.84
CA SER A 83 7.92 10.44 18.79
C SER A 83 6.63 9.78 18.28
N LYS A 84 6.31 8.59 18.79
CA LYS A 84 5.02 7.93 18.52
C LYS A 84 3.83 8.81 18.94
N ARG A 85 3.97 9.56 20.03
CA ARG A 85 2.96 10.50 20.51
C ARG A 85 2.68 11.58 19.46
N HIS A 86 3.71 12.14 18.86
CA HIS A 86 3.57 13.16 17.82
C HIS A 86 2.84 12.61 16.59
N THR A 87 3.12 11.37 16.17
CA THR A 87 2.33 10.69 15.12
C THR A 87 0.84 10.63 15.48
N GLY A 88 0.51 10.24 16.70
CA GLY A 88 -0.88 10.19 17.18
C GLY A 88 -1.57 11.56 17.22
N GLU A 89 -0.83 12.62 17.55
CA GLU A 89 -1.34 14.00 17.54
C GLU A 89 -1.70 14.46 16.12
N LEU A 90 -0.86 14.15 15.13
CA LEU A 90 -1.16 14.44 13.72
C LEU A 90 -2.37 13.67 13.21
N LEU A 91 -2.47 12.36 13.52
CA LEU A 91 -3.61 11.54 13.10
C LEU A 91 -4.94 12.03 13.69
N ARG A 92 -4.95 12.43 14.97
CA ARG A 92 -6.13 13.03 15.59
C ARG A 92 -6.47 14.39 14.98
N ALA A 93 -5.48 15.23 14.70
CA ALA A 93 -5.70 16.53 14.07
C ALA A 93 -6.26 16.41 12.65
N ALA A 94 -5.94 15.32 11.94
CA ALA A 94 -6.51 14.99 10.65
C ALA A 94 -7.96 14.45 10.71
N ASN A 95 -8.56 14.34 11.90
CA ASN A 95 -9.92 13.84 12.13
C ASN A 95 -10.17 12.44 11.50
N ILE A 96 -9.19 11.55 11.62
CA ILE A 96 -9.29 10.18 11.10
C ILE A 96 -10.08 9.30 12.06
N GLU A 97 -11.18 8.72 11.58
CA GLU A 97 -12.00 7.76 12.34
C GLU A 97 -11.58 6.30 12.09
N ALA A 98 -11.09 5.99 10.89
CA ALA A 98 -10.62 4.66 10.57
C ALA A 98 -9.48 4.68 9.53
N LEU A 99 -8.52 3.76 9.70
CA LEU A 99 -7.43 3.48 8.77
C LEU A 99 -7.57 2.05 8.23
N LEU A 100 -7.71 1.88 6.92
CA LEU A 100 -7.70 0.57 6.27
C LEU A 100 -6.32 0.30 5.67
N LEU A 101 -5.60 -0.64 6.26
CA LEU A 101 -4.15 -0.79 6.11
C LEU A 101 -3.83 -1.93 5.12
N ASP A 102 -3.22 -1.60 3.99
CA ASP A 102 -2.52 -2.56 3.15
C ASP A 102 -1.29 -3.07 3.91
N THR A 103 -1.33 -4.32 4.34
CA THR A 103 -0.28 -4.94 5.16
C THR A 103 0.86 -5.55 4.35
N GLY A 104 0.84 -5.40 3.02
CA GLY A 104 1.90 -5.91 2.14
C GLY A 104 3.08 -4.96 1.95
N TYR A 105 3.01 -3.73 2.48
CA TYR A 105 4.10 -2.76 2.46
C TYR A 105 3.82 -1.58 3.42
N PRO A 106 4.84 -1.06 4.14
CA PRO A 106 6.17 -1.63 4.38
C PRO A 106 6.13 -2.95 5.18
N PRO A 107 7.28 -3.61 5.43
CA PRO A 107 7.33 -4.81 6.26
C PRO A 107 6.71 -4.60 7.66
N PRO A 108 5.93 -5.56 8.19
CA PRO A 108 5.22 -5.43 9.47
C PRO A 108 6.10 -5.04 10.66
N GLU A 109 7.35 -5.49 10.67
CA GLU A 109 8.34 -5.20 11.72
C GLU A 109 8.80 -3.73 11.74
N GLU A 110 8.74 -3.05 10.59
CA GLU A 110 9.17 -1.66 10.43
C GLU A 110 8.08 -0.65 10.82
N VAL A 111 6.83 -1.10 10.93
CA VAL A 111 5.67 -0.23 11.14
C VAL A 111 5.07 -0.37 12.55
N LEU A 112 4.33 0.65 12.97
CA LEU A 112 3.51 0.60 14.17
C LEU A 112 2.46 -0.51 14.02
N SER A 113 2.30 -1.32 15.06
CA SER A 113 1.25 -2.34 15.07
C SER A 113 -0.14 -1.69 15.06
N GLU A 114 -1.14 -2.42 14.58
CA GLU A 114 -2.54 -1.95 14.60
C GLU A 114 -3.00 -1.55 16.00
N LYS A 115 -2.57 -2.28 17.03
CA LYS A 115 -2.86 -1.92 18.42
C LYS A 115 -2.27 -0.57 18.79
N GLU A 116 -0.99 -0.34 18.48
CA GLU A 116 -0.34 0.96 18.70
C GLU A 116 -1.05 2.08 17.94
N LEU A 117 -1.45 1.85 16.68
CA LEU A 117 -2.16 2.85 15.88
C LEU A 117 -3.52 3.21 16.47
N ARG A 118 -4.34 2.22 16.86
CA ARG A 118 -5.64 2.49 17.50
C ARG A 118 -5.50 3.32 18.78
N GLU A 119 -4.53 2.97 19.62
CA GLU A 119 -4.25 3.70 20.88
C GLU A 119 -3.73 5.11 20.61
N LEU A 120 -2.79 5.27 19.67
CA LEU A 120 -2.15 6.56 19.37
C LEU A 120 -3.06 7.50 18.59
N ALA A 121 -3.86 7.00 17.66
CA ALA A 121 -4.71 7.82 16.80
C ALA A 121 -6.13 7.99 17.35
N ASN A 122 -6.54 7.17 18.33
CA ASN A 122 -7.93 7.07 18.78
C ASN A 122 -8.91 6.80 17.62
N CYS A 123 -8.51 5.91 16.71
CA CYS A 123 -9.28 5.54 15.52
C CYS A 123 -9.41 4.01 15.41
N ARG A 124 -10.27 3.54 14.52
CA ARG A 124 -10.37 2.12 14.15
C ARG A 124 -9.25 1.76 13.16
N THR A 125 -8.84 0.51 13.13
CA THR A 125 -7.98 -0.06 12.10
C THR A 125 -8.67 -1.25 11.46
N GLY A 126 -8.44 -1.45 10.17
CA GLY A 126 -8.87 -2.65 9.44
C GLY A 126 -7.75 -3.12 8.51
N PRO A 127 -7.14 -4.29 8.74
CA PRO A 127 -6.08 -4.79 7.88
C PRO A 127 -6.64 -5.32 6.56
N MET A 128 -5.81 -5.27 5.52
CA MET A 128 -6.09 -5.77 4.19
C MET A 128 -4.83 -6.44 3.65
N PRO A 129 -4.87 -7.76 3.39
CA PRO A 129 -3.72 -8.46 2.88
C PRO A 129 -3.51 -8.11 1.41
N ARG A 130 -2.23 -7.95 1.05
CA ARG A 130 -1.80 -7.82 -0.34
C ARG A 130 -1.68 -9.19 -0.97
N LEU A 131 -2.50 -9.44 -1.99
CA LEU A 131 -2.62 -10.73 -2.64
C LEU A 131 -1.29 -11.23 -3.20
N GLU A 132 -0.52 -10.36 -3.85
CA GLU A 132 0.75 -10.75 -4.48
C GLU A 132 1.79 -11.20 -3.44
N THR A 133 1.83 -10.54 -2.28
CA THR A 133 2.76 -10.93 -1.19
C THR A 133 2.34 -12.26 -0.58
N LEU A 134 1.03 -12.48 -0.36
CA LEU A 134 0.51 -13.77 0.09
C LEU A 134 0.83 -14.88 -0.92
N MET A 135 0.59 -14.64 -2.21
CA MET A 135 0.89 -15.60 -3.28
C MET A 135 2.39 -15.92 -3.35
N GLU A 136 3.27 -14.94 -3.23
CA GLU A 136 4.73 -15.14 -3.20
C GLU A 136 5.16 -16.05 -2.03
N CYS A 137 4.57 -15.88 -0.84
CA CYS A 137 4.79 -16.78 0.29
C CYS A 137 4.34 -18.22 -0.02
N LEU A 138 3.11 -18.39 -0.51
CA LEU A 138 2.56 -19.71 -0.82
C LEU A 138 3.34 -20.42 -1.94
N LEU A 139 3.79 -19.69 -2.96
CA LEU A 139 4.62 -20.22 -4.04
C LEU A 139 6.01 -20.70 -3.56
N ALA A 140 6.50 -20.16 -2.44
CA ALA A 140 7.74 -20.60 -1.80
C ALA A 140 7.53 -21.85 -0.93
N GLU A 141 6.33 -22.04 -0.38
CA GLU A 141 5.99 -23.13 0.55
C GLU A 141 5.49 -24.40 -0.12
N HIS A 142 4.97 -24.31 -1.35
CA HIS A 142 4.36 -25.42 -2.08
C HIS A 142 5.11 -25.77 -3.38
N ASP A 143 4.98 -27.03 -3.82
CA ASP A 143 5.77 -27.59 -4.92
C ASP A 143 5.00 -27.70 -6.25
N SER A 144 3.68 -27.55 -6.22
CA SER A 144 2.82 -27.56 -7.41
C SER A 144 1.83 -26.39 -7.44
N LEU A 145 1.40 -26.00 -8.65
CA LEU A 145 0.38 -24.97 -8.82
C LEU A 145 -0.96 -25.35 -8.17
N GLY A 146 -1.32 -26.64 -8.18
CA GLY A 146 -2.52 -27.16 -7.52
C GLY A 146 -2.51 -26.89 -6.01
N GLU A 147 -1.43 -27.27 -5.33
CA GLU A 147 -1.25 -27.04 -3.88
C GLU A 147 -1.28 -25.54 -3.53
N VAL A 148 -0.67 -24.69 -4.37
CA VAL A 148 -0.68 -23.23 -4.16
C VAL A 148 -2.10 -22.67 -4.25
N LYS A 149 -2.90 -23.13 -5.22
CA LYS A 149 -4.30 -22.69 -5.38
C LYS A 149 -5.16 -23.14 -4.20
N GLU A 150 -5.00 -24.38 -3.74
CA GLU A 150 -5.70 -24.90 -2.56
C GLU A 150 -5.32 -24.09 -1.31
N ALA A 151 -4.03 -23.91 -1.06
CA ALA A 151 -3.56 -23.13 0.09
C ALA A 151 -3.99 -21.65 0.03
N LEU A 152 -4.06 -21.05 -1.16
CA LEU A 152 -4.58 -19.69 -1.33
C LEU A 152 -6.08 -19.61 -1.04
N ALA A 153 -6.85 -20.59 -1.50
CA ALA A 153 -8.28 -20.66 -1.22
C ALA A 153 -8.53 -20.85 0.28
N ASP A 154 -7.78 -21.74 0.94
CA ASP A 154 -7.84 -21.98 2.38
C ASP A 154 -7.46 -20.73 3.19
N ALA A 155 -6.37 -20.05 2.81
CA ALA A 155 -5.94 -18.80 3.45
C ALA A 155 -6.98 -17.68 3.33
N LEU A 156 -7.83 -17.73 2.29
CA LEU A 156 -8.88 -16.77 2.02
C LEU A 156 -10.29 -17.33 2.32
N GLU A 157 -10.44 -18.50 2.94
CA GLU A 157 -11.75 -19.15 3.12
C GLU A 157 -12.66 -18.34 4.07
N ASP A 158 -12.09 -17.68 5.07
CA ASP A 158 -12.82 -16.83 6.00
C ASP A 158 -12.03 -15.54 6.30
N ILE A 159 -12.13 -14.60 5.37
CA ILE A 159 -11.38 -13.34 5.38
C ILE A 159 -11.78 -12.49 6.60
N ARG A 160 -13.07 -12.48 6.93
CA ARG A 160 -13.62 -11.62 8.00
C ARG A 160 -13.30 -12.16 9.39
N SER A 161 -13.30 -13.49 9.61
CA SER A 161 -12.93 -14.03 10.92
C SER A 161 -11.45 -13.84 11.24
N GLN A 162 -10.61 -13.75 10.21
CA GLN A 162 -9.20 -13.34 10.33
C GLN A 162 -9.01 -11.85 10.60
N GLY A 163 -10.09 -11.05 10.59
CA GLY A 163 -10.09 -9.62 10.89
C GLY A 163 -9.85 -8.71 9.69
N TYR A 164 -9.68 -9.27 8.48
CA TYR A 164 -9.48 -8.48 7.28
C TYR A 164 -10.78 -7.84 6.78
N VAL A 165 -10.67 -6.62 6.26
CA VAL A 165 -11.84 -5.83 5.81
C VAL A 165 -12.00 -5.77 4.29
N ALA A 166 -10.93 -6.05 3.57
CA ALA A 166 -10.80 -5.97 2.11
C ALA A 166 -9.56 -6.77 1.68
N LEU A 167 -9.38 -6.99 0.38
CA LEU A 167 -8.15 -7.51 -0.23
C LEU A 167 -7.52 -6.42 -1.11
N LYS A 168 -6.19 -6.43 -1.28
CA LYS A 168 -5.49 -5.52 -2.20
C LYS A 168 -4.73 -6.31 -3.26
N SER A 169 -4.93 -5.97 -4.53
CA SER A 169 -4.07 -6.37 -5.64
C SER A 169 -3.22 -5.19 -6.12
N ILE A 170 -1.94 -5.47 -6.32
CA ILE A 170 -0.96 -4.60 -6.98
C ILE A 170 -0.62 -5.08 -8.40
N VAL A 171 -1.50 -5.85 -9.05
CA VAL A 171 -1.26 -6.42 -10.40
C VAL A 171 -0.86 -5.38 -11.45
N ALA A 172 -1.33 -4.13 -11.33
CA ALA A 172 -0.92 -3.02 -12.20
C ALA A 172 0.60 -2.74 -12.14
N TYR A 173 1.25 -2.90 -10.98
CA TYR A 173 2.69 -2.78 -10.78
C TYR A 173 3.48 -4.03 -11.26
N ARG A 174 2.79 -5.10 -11.65
CA ARG A 174 3.40 -6.38 -12.02
C ARG A 174 3.22 -6.62 -13.52
N THR A 175 1.99 -6.94 -13.92
CA THR A 175 1.68 -7.47 -15.26
C THR A 175 0.52 -6.72 -15.94
N GLY A 176 0.00 -5.67 -15.32
CA GLY A 176 -1.07 -4.84 -15.85
C GLY A 176 -2.47 -5.27 -15.47
N LEU A 177 -3.44 -4.36 -15.67
CA LEU A 177 -4.84 -4.55 -15.28
C LEU A 177 -5.65 -5.45 -16.21
N ASN A 178 -5.08 -5.92 -17.32
CA ASN A 178 -5.75 -6.86 -18.22
C ASN A 178 -5.66 -8.29 -17.69
N VAL A 179 -6.28 -8.54 -16.54
CA VAL A 179 -6.35 -9.86 -15.91
C VAL A 179 -7.28 -10.74 -16.73
N ARG A 180 -6.82 -11.94 -17.10
CA ARG A 180 -7.58 -12.85 -17.95
C ARG A 180 -7.48 -14.29 -17.47
N GLU A 181 -8.41 -15.12 -17.90
CA GLU A 181 -8.30 -16.57 -17.75
C GLU A 181 -7.26 -17.12 -18.72
N TRP A 182 -6.50 -18.11 -18.25
CA TRP A 182 -5.44 -18.77 -19.01
C TRP A 182 -5.69 -20.28 -19.11
N PRO A 183 -5.28 -20.93 -20.22
CA PRO A 183 -5.18 -22.38 -20.28
C PRO A 183 -4.33 -22.94 -19.14
N GLU A 184 -4.71 -24.10 -18.60
CA GLU A 184 -4.00 -24.75 -17.50
C GLU A 184 -2.53 -25.03 -17.84
N GLU A 185 -2.24 -25.41 -19.09
CA GLU A 185 -0.89 -25.64 -19.59
C GLU A 185 -0.02 -24.36 -19.56
N ASP A 186 -0.59 -23.20 -19.86
CA ASP A 186 0.11 -21.91 -19.83
C ASP A 186 0.41 -21.49 -18.39
N ALA A 187 -0.55 -21.71 -17.48
CA ALA A 187 -0.37 -21.42 -16.06
C ALA A 187 0.70 -22.32 -15.41
N GLU A 188 0.71 -23.61 -15.75
CA GLU A 188 1.70 -24.56 -15.26
C GLU A 188 3.10 -24.25 -15.82
N ALA A 189 3.20 -23.95 -17.12
CA ALA A 189 4.46 -23.50 -17.70
C ALA A 189 5.00 -22.23 -16.99
N SER A 190 4.12 -21.27 -16.75
CA SER A 190 4.44 -20.03 -16.03
C SER A 190 4.85 -20.27 -14.57
N PHE A 191 4.26 -21.25 -13.88
CA PHE A 191 4.68 -21.71 -12.56
C PHE A 191 6.11 -22.26 -12.58
N GLN A 192 6.45 -23.11 -13.57
CA GLN A 192 7.81 -23.65 -13.70
C GLN A 192 8.84 -22.57 -14.00
N GLU A 193 8.48 -21.54 -14.78
CA GLU A 193 9.31 -20.36 -15.01
C GLU A 193 9.56 -19.60 -13.71
N PHE A 194 8.51 -19.29 -12.94
CA PHE A 194 8.64 -18.65 -11.63
C PHE A 194 9.56 -19.45 -10.70
N ARG A 195 9.43 -20.78 -10.65
CA ARG A 195 10.29 -21.65 -9.84
C ARG A 195 11.76 -21.61 -10.26
N ARG A 196 12.04 -21.42 -11.55
CA ARG A 196 13.42 -21.21 -12.03
C ARG A 196 13.96 -19.87 -11.56
N ASP A 197 13.20 -18.80 -11.74
CA ASP A 197 13.62 -17.44 -11.38
C ASP A 197 13.83 -17.32 -9.86
N MET A 198 12.99 -17.98 -9.06
CA MET A 198 13.17 -18.11 -7.61
C MET A 198 14.50 -18.75 -7.22
N ARG A 199 14.92 -19.82 -7.91
CA ARG A 199 16.22 -20.48 -7.65
C ARG A 199 17.40 -19.57 -8.02
N GLU A 200 17.19 -18.62 -8.93
CA GLU A 200 18.16 -17.59 -9.32
C GLU A 200 18.11 -16.35 -8.39
N GLY A 201 17.29 -16.39 -7.34
CA GLY A 201 17.16 -15.34 -6.33
C GLY A 201 16.11 -14.28 -6.65
N GLN A 202 15.29 -14.46 -7.68
CA GLN A 202 14.19 -13.58 -8.03
C GLN A 202 12.86 -14.12 -7.47
N ALA A 203 12.38 -13.56 -6.37
CA ALA A 203 11.12 -13.98 -5.73
C ALA A 203 9.90 -13.13 -6.12
N ARG A 204 10.06 -12.15 -7.02
CA ARG A 204 8.98 -11.22 -7.39
C ARG A 204 8.04 -11.89 -8.39
N LEU A 205 6.77 -12.02 -8.04
CA LEU A 205 5.72 -12.55 -8.92
C LEU A 205 5.39 -11.56 -10.05
N VAL A 206 5.98 -11.77 -11.23
CA VAL A 206 5.79 -10.96 -12.45
C VAL A 206 5.36 -11.81 -13.66
N HIS A 207 4.99 -13.06 -13.42
CA HIS A 207 4.63 -14.04 -14.44
C HIS A 207 3.12 -14.00 -14.67
N LYS A 208 2.70 -13.37 -15.78
CA LYS A 208 1.29 -13.02 -16.01
C LYS A 208 0.30 -14.20 -15.97
N PRO A 209 0.54 -15.33 -16.66
CA PRO A 209 -0.39 -16.47 -16.59
C PRO A 209 -0.56 -17.00 -15.17
N LEU A 210 0.55 -17.14 -14.44
CA LEU A 210 0.54 -17.57 -13.04
C LEU A 210 -0.21 -16.57 -12.14
N LEU A 211 0.15 -15.29 -12.21
CA LEU A 211 -0.45 -14.24 -11.37
C LEU A 211 -1.95 -14.10 -11.63
N ASP A 212 -2.38 -14.03 -12.90
CA ASP A 212 -3.80 -13.92 -13.24
C ASP A 212 -4.57 -15.16 -12.74
N THR A 213 -3.99 -16.38 -12.87
CA THR A 213 -4.61 -17.63 -12.38
C THR A 213 -4.82 -17.63 -10.87
N LEU A 214 -3.83 -17.18 -10.10
CA LEU A 214 -3.94 -17.06 -8.65
C LEU A 214 -4.91 -15.94 -8.25
N LEU A 215 -4.93 -14.82 -8.98
CA LEU A 215 -5.90 -13.75 -8.77
C LEU A 215 -7.34 -14.24 -8.97
N HIS A 216 -7.62 -15.04 -9.99
CA HIS A 216 -8.95 -15.64 -10.19
C HIS A 216 -9.37 -16.54 -9.01
N THR A 217 -8.42 -17.23 -8.38
CA THR A 217 -8.68 -18.01 -7.16
C THR A 217 -9.07 -17.08 -6.01
N ALA A 218 -8.30 -16.01 -5.77
CA ALA A 218 -8.60 -15.02 -4.74
C ALA A 218 -9.92 -14.26 -4.99
N PHE A 219 -10.25 -13.94 -6.24
CA PHE A 219 -11.49 -13.25 -6.60
C PHE A 219 -12.71 -14.12 -6.37
N SER A 220 -12.59 -15.44 -6.58
CA SER A 220 -13.66 -16.39 -6.29
C SER A 220 -13.98 -16.41 -4.79
N GLU A 221 -12.96 -16.44 -3.93
CA GLU A 221 -13.15 -16.38 -2.47
C GLU A 221 -13.70 -15.03 -2.00
N ALA A 222 -13.19 -13.92 -2.55
CA ALA A 222 -13.68 -12.58 -2.24
C ALA A 222 -15.15 -12.41 -2.64
N ALA A 223 -15.53 -12.89 -3.84
CA ALA A 223 -16.90 -12.84 -4.33
C ALA A 223 -17.85 -13.69 -3.48
N ARG A 224 -17.43 -14.91 -3.11
CA ARG A 224 -18.22 -15.82 -2.24
C ARG A 224 -18.56 -15.19 -0.89
N GLN A 225 -17.68 -14.34 -0.36
CA GLN A 225 -17.82 -13.69 0.95
C GLN A 225 -18.26 -12.22 0.88
N GLU A 226 -18.51 -11.69 -0.32
CA GLU A 226 -18.83 -10.28 -0.56
C GLU A 226 -17.78 -9.34 0.07
N VAL A 227 -16.50 -9.66 -0.12
CA VAL A 227 -15.37 -8.86 0.35
C VAL A 227 -14.86 -7.99 -0.80
N PRO A 228 -14.66 -6.67 -0.60
CA PRO A 228 -14.13 -5.80 -1.63
C PRO A 228 -12.66 -6.13 -1.95
N VAL A 229 -12.32 -6.09 -3.24
CA VAL A 229 -10.95 -6.16 -3.73
C VAL A 229 -10.55 -4.80 -4.29
N GLN A 230 -9.50 -4.22 -3.73
CA GLN A 230 -8.91 -2.98 -4.21
C GLN A 230 -7.84 -3.28 -5.26
N PHE A 231 -7.80 -2.47 -6.31
CA PHE A 231 -6.74 -2.51 -7.32
C PHE A 231 -5.99 -1.20 -7.28
N HIS A 232 -4.67 -1.27 -7.38
CA HIS A 232 -3.93 -0.09 -7.80
C HIS A 232 -4.21 0.21 -9.28
N VAL A 233 -4.43 1.48 -9.62
CA VAL A 233 -4.76 1.92 -10.98
C VAL A 233 -4.04 3.25 -11.25
N GLY A 234 -3.42 3.37 -12.43
CA GLY A 234 -2.80 4.62 -12.86
C GLY A 234 -1.44 4.88 -12.20
N TYR A 235 -1.32 5.97 -11.45
CA TYR A 235 -0.03 6.54 -11.03
C TYR A 235 0.74 5.64 -10.06
N GLY A 236 1.84 5.07 -10.54
CA GLY A 236 2.78 4.27 -9.75
C GLY A 236 4.23 4.76 -9.84
N ASP A 237 5.14 3.95 -9.32
CA ASP A 237 6.58 4.15 -9.39
C ASP A 237 7.13 3.82 -10.79
N ALA A 238 8.45 3.84 -10.93
CA ALA A 238 9.12 3.55 -12.20
C ALA A 238 8.93 2.11 -12.71
N ASP A 239 8.45 1.19 -11.86
CA ASP A 239 8.21 -0.21 -12.26
C ASP A 239 6.83 -0.38 -12.93
N THR A 240 5.99 0.66 -12.91
CA THR A 240 4.64 0.61 -13.48
C THR A 240 4.61 1.02 -14.95
N ASP A 241 4.15 0.12 -15.83
CA ASP A 241 3.71 0.52 -17.16
C ASP A 241 2.32 1.16 -17.07
N LEU A 242 2.27 2.50 -17.11
CA LEU A 242 1.03 3.27 -17.03
C LEU A 242 0.02 2.92 -18.13
N LEU A 243 0.46 2.42 -19.29
CA LEU A 243 -0.43 1.98 -20.35
C LEU A 243 -1.19 0.72 -19.93
N LEU A 244 -0.50 -0.20 -19.26
CA LEU A 244 -1.10 -1.42 -18.71
C LEU A 244 -1.92 -1.15 -17.44
N GLY A 245 -1.69 -0.02 -16.77
CA GLY A 245 -2.46 0.48 -15.63
C GLY A 245 -3.81 1.13 -15.98
N ASN A 246 -4.28 1.02 -17.23
CA ASN A 246 -5.56 1.58 -17.66
C ASN A 246 -6.75 0.77 -17.12
N PRO A 247 -7.67 1.37 -16.33
CA PRO A 247 -8.79 0.63 -15.72
C PRO A 247 -9.81 0.10 -16.73
N LEU A 248 -9.77 0.54 -17.99
CA LEU A 248 -10.60 -0.03 -19.06
C LEU A 248 -10.26 -1.50 -19.37
N HIS A 249 -9.14 -2.01 -18.87
CA HIS A 249 -8.78 -3.42 -18.95
C HIS A 249 -9.53 -4.33 -17.97
N LEU A 250 -10.22 -3.78 -16.97
CA LEU A 250 -11.02 -4.53 -15.98
C LEU A 250 -12.51 -4.66 -16.38
N ARG A 251 -12.81 -4.72 -17.68
CA ARG A 251 -14.19 -4.78 -18.20
C ARG A 251 -14.76 -6.18 -18.23
#